data_AF-A0A8D8EUA1-F1
#
_entry.id   AF-A0A8D8EUA1-F1
#
_cell.length_a   1.000
_cell.length_b   1.000
_cell.length_c   1.000
_cell.angle_alpha   90.00
_cell.angle_beta   90.00
_cell.angle_gamma   90.00
#
_symmetry.space_group_name_H-M   'P 1'
#
loop_
_entity.id
_entity.type
_entity.pdbx_description
1 polymer ?
#
loop_
_entity_poly.entity_id
_entity_poly.type
_entity_poly.pdbx_seq_one_letter_code
_entity_poly.pdbx_strand_id
1 'polypeptide(L)'
;LKLVFEDDGEIFNLWKTPPVDLYIKIYLFNVTNAIEYLENSSKKIQFGEVGPYVYRELLSHENITFFSNGTLLTNPSHPLIFQEHMSEGNKEDDIFFLPNIALLSIAQVASKHSYLFRLPLNLLIRQTKILPLEKQTAKQFMFGYETTLTTLGNTFLPNWITFDKVGLIDR
;
A
#
# COMPACT_ATOMS: atom_id res chain seq x y z
N LEU A 1 13.30 38.27 10.81
CA LEU A 1 12.26 38.42 9.78
C LEU A 1 11.15 37.41 10.06
N LYS A 2 9.90 37.85 10.11
CA LYS A 2 8.74 36.96 10.32
C LYS A 2 8.18 36.62 8.93
N LEU A 3 8.15 35.33 8.58
CA LEU A 3 7.52 34.88 7.34
C LEU A 3 6.00 35.01 7.49
N VAL A 4 5.34 35.63 6.52
CA VAL A 4 3.89 35.82 6.48
C VAL A 4 3.33 34.90 5.39
N PHE A 5 2.23 34.22 5.72
CA PHE A 5 1.58 33.27 4.85
C PHE A 5 0.31 33.91 4.29
N GLU A 6 0.46 34.57 3.15
CA GLU A 6 -0.59 35.35 2.49
C GLU A 6 -0.84 34.86 1.08
N ASP A 7 -2.06 35.10 0.58
CA ASP A 7 -2.42 34.74 -0.80
C ASP A 7 -1.50 35.45 -1.80
N ASP A 8 -1.09 34.75 -2.84
CA ASP A 8 -0.05 35.15 -3.80
C ASP A 8 1.34 35.51 -3.22
N GLY A 9 1.57 35.31 -1.92
CA GLY A 9 2.88 35.51 -1.30
C GLY A 9 3.93 34.49 -1.78
N GLU A 10 5.20 34.88 -1.79
CA GLU A 10 6.31 34.01 -2.24
C GLU A 10 6.35 32.67 -1.46
N ILE A 11 6.28 32.74 -0.13
CA ILE A 11 6.29 31.56 0.74
C ILE A 11 5.04 30.70 0.53
N PHE A 12 3.90 31.34 0.28
CA PHE A 12 2.66 30.63 -0.03
C PHE A 12 2.78 29.87 -1.35
N ASN A 13 3.31 30.49 -2.40
CA ASN A 13 3.52 29.86 -3.70
C ASN A 13 4.51 28.69 -3.62
N LEU A 14 5.59 28.83 -2.86
CA LEU A 14 6.53 27.75 -2.58
C LEU A 14 5.89 26.58 -1.82
N TRP A 15 4.95 26.85 -0.90
CA TRP A 15 4.20 25.80 -0.21
C TRP A 15 3.13 25.17 -1.11
N LYS A 16 2.44 25.98 -1.92
CA LYS A 16 1.35 25.56 -2.80
C LYS A 16 1.83 24.60 -3.88
N THR A 17 2.98 24.89 -4.49
CA THR A 17 3.62 24.03 -5.50
C THR A 17 5.14 24.09 -5.31
N PRO A 18 5.68 23.29 -4.38
CA PRO A 18 7.11 23.27 -4.10
C PRO A 18 7.92 22.95 -5.36
N PRO A 19 8.93 23.78 -5.71
CA PRO A 19 9.76 23.57 -6.90
C PRO A 19 10.86 22.54 -6.64
N VAL A 20 10.49 21.37 -6.13
CA VAL A 20 11.41 20.27 -5.79
C VAL A 20 10.93 18.98 -6.42
N ASP A 21 11.89 18.19 -6.90
CA ASP A 21 11.63 16.83 -7.35
C ASP A 21 11.84 15.87 -6.18
N LEU A 22 10.74 15.34 -5.64
CA LEU A 22 10.80 14.31 -4.61
C LEU A 22 10.77 12.93 -5.27
N TYR A 23 11.73 12.07 -4.90
CA TYR A 23 11.78 10.70 -5.39
C TYR A 23 11.67 9.71 -4.23
N ILE A 24 10.82 8.70 -4.40
CA ILE A 24 10.66 7.58 -3.48
C ILE A 24 11.29 6.36 -4.14
N LYS A 25 12.20 5.71 -3.42
CA LYS A 25 12.78 4.42 -3.80
C LYS A 25 12.18 3.33 -2.93
N ILE A 26 11.58 2.33 -3.58
CA ILE A 26 10.92 1.23 -2.90
C ILE A 26 11.71 -0.05 -3.16
N TYR A 27 11.96 -0.80 -2.10
CA TYR A 27 12.60 -2.10 -2.12
C TYR A 27 11.63 -3.12 -1.54
N LEU A 28 11.33 -4.16 -2.31
CA LEU A 28 10.45 -5.25 -1.90
C LEU A 28 11.28 -6.45 -1.45
N PHE A 29 10.74 -7.25 -0.54
CA PHE A 29 11.40 -8.48 -0.08
C PHE A 29 10.66 -9.69 -0.62
N ASN A 30 11.12 -10.21 -1.75
CA ASN A 30 10.62 -11.43 -2.37
C ASN A 30 10.93 -12.65 -1.49
N VAL A 31 9.95 -13.53 -1.28
CA VAL A 31 10.17 -14.80 -0.60
C VAL A 31 10.75 -15.82 -1.58
N THR A 32 12.06 -16.02 -1.55
CA THR A 32 12.79 -16.83 -2.54
C THR A 32 12.51 -18.33 -2.43
N ASN A 33 12.14 -18.81 -1.24
CA ASN A 33 11.82 -20.21 -0.98
C ASN A 33 10.33 -20.44 -0.64
N ALA A 34 9.43 -19.66 -1.26
CA ALA A 34 8.00 -19.67 -0.91
C ALA A 34 7.35 -21.04 -1.02
N ILE A 35 7.66 -21.79 -2.09
CA ILE A 35 7.10 -23.13 -2.32
C ILE A 35 7.56 -24.09 -1.22
N GLU A 36 8.87 -24.17 -0.98
CA GLU A 36 9.44 -25.03 0.06
C GLU A 36 8.90 -24.71 1.45
N TYR A 37 8.70 -23.43 1.75
CA TYR A 37 8.12 -22.99 3.01
C TYR A 37 6.65 -23.40 3.14
N LEU A 38 5.83 -23.18 2.11
CA LEU A 38 4.41 -23.53 2.09
C LEU A 38 4.18 -25.06 2.16
N GLU A 39 5.10 -25.85 1.59
CA GLU A 39 5.07 -27.31 1.63
C GLU A 39 5.64 -27.90 2.95
N ASN A 40 6.11 -27.06 3.87
CA ASN A 40 6.79 -27.45 5.12
C ASN A 40 8.14 -28.17 4.91
N SER A 41 8.72 -28.08 3.70
CA SER A 41 10.04 -28.60 3.36
C SER A 41 11.17 -27.71 3.91
N SER A 42 10.89 -26.42 4.13
CA SER A 42 11.76 -25.49 4.85
C SER A 42 11.07 -24.92 6.08
N LYS A 43 11.79 -24.87 7.21
CA LYS A 43 11.29 -24.28 8.47
C LYS A 43 11.40 -22.76 8.55
N LYS A 44 12.19 -22.12 7.68
CA LYS A 44 12.47 -20.69 7.69
C LYS A 44 12.20 -20.08 6.33
N ILE A 45 11.60 -18.89 6.35
CA ILE A 45 11.44 -18.05 5.17
C ILE A 45 12.80 -17.42 4.81
N GLN A 46 13.12 -17.40 3.53
CA GLN A 46 14.26 -16.70 2.96
C GLN A 46 13.77 -15.54 2.10
N PHE A 47 14.43 -14.40 2.25
CA PHE A 47 14.07 -13.17 1.55
C PHE A 47 15.19 -12.76 0.60
N GLY A 48 14.80 -12.27 -0.58
CA GLY A 48 15.66 -11.54 -1.49
C GLY A 48 15.11 -10.13 -1.67
N GLU A 49 15.95 -9.12 -1.41
CA GLU A 49 15.60 -7.73 -1.71
C GLU A 49 15.57 -7.53 -3.22
N VAL A 50 14.54 -6.84 -3.71
CA VAL A 50 14.37 -6.49 -5.13
C VAL A 50 13.96 -5.02 -5.24
N GLY A 51 14.57 -4.31 -6.18
CA GLY A 51 14.42 -2.87 -6.36
C GLY A 51 15.73 -2.22 -6.81
N PRO A 52 15.78 -0.88 -6.88
CA PRO A 52 14.71 0.04 -6.50
C PRO A 52 13.59 0.13 -7.53
N TYR A 53 12.35 0.29 -7.06
CA TYR A 53 11.23 0.85 -7.83
C TYR A 53 11.13 2.33 -7.49
N VAL A 54 11.41 3.20 -8.45
CA VAL A 54 11.51 4.64 -8.20
C VAL A 54 10.26 5.36 -8.71
N TYR A 55 9.67 6.19 -7.85
CA TYR A 55 8.55 7.06 -8.19
C TYR A 55 8.92 8.50 -7.90
N ARG A 56 8.54 9.41 -8.79
CA ARG A 56 8.54 10.85 -8.53
C ARG A 56 7.20 11.21 -7.88
N GLU A 57 7.25 11.85 -6.72
CA GLU A 57 6.08 12.39 -6.05
C GLU A 57 5.92 13.86 -6.45
N LEU A 58 4.76 14.21 -7.01
CA LEU A 58 4.41 15.61 -7.23
C LEU A 58 3.73 16.13 -5.98
N LEU A 59 4.17 17.27 -5.45
CA LEU A 59 3.58 17.87 -4.26
C LEU A 59 2.75 19.08 -4.68
N SER A 60 1.45 19.08 -4.38
CA SER A 60 0.60 20.25 -4.56
C SER A 60 -0.45 20.38 -3.46
N HIS A 61 -0.83 21.62 -3.18
CA HIS A 61 -1.97 21.97 -2.34
C HIS A 61 -3.06 22.59 -3.20
N GLU A 62 -4.21 21.91 -3.29
CA GLU A 62 -5.35 22.28 -4.14
C GLU A 62 -6.50 22.84 -3.29
N ASN A 63 -7.51 23.44 -3.95
CA ASN A 63 -8.73 23.97 -3.32
C ASN A 63 -8.49 24.85 -2.08
N ILE A 64 -7.55 25.79 -2.19
CA ILE A 64 -7.11 26.60 -1.05
C ILE A 64 -8.14 27.69 -0.74
N THR A 65 -8.54 27.79 0.53
CA THR A 65 -9.41 28.88 1.02
C THR A 65 -8.81 29.49 2.29
N PHE A 66 -8.56 30.80 2.26
CA PHE A 66 -8.15 31.56 3.44
C PHE A 66 -9.37 32.03 4.23
N PHE A 67 -9.28 31.97 5.56
CA PHE A 67 -10.30 32.45 6.47
C PHE A 67 -9.80 33.66 7.27
N SER A 68 -10.72 34.54 7.64
CA SER A 68 -10.42 35.78 8.39
C SER A 68 -9.90 35.54 9.81
N ASN A 69 -10.08 34.34 10.37
CA ASN A 69 -9.53 33.91 11.65
C ASN A 69 -8.05 33.47 11.56
N GLY A 70 -7.42 33.58 10.38
CA GLY A 70 -6.01 33.21 10.15
C GLY A 70 -5.77 31.73 9.88
N THR A 71 -6.83 30.94 9.63
CA THR A 71 -6.70 29.54 9.17
C THR A 71 -6.83 29.44 7.65
N LEU A 72 -6.38 28.32 7.09
CA LEU A 72 -6.63 27.97 5.69
C LEU A 72 -7.12 26.52 5.57
N LEU A 73 -7.95 26.26 4.56
CA LEU A 73 -8.37 24.94 4.13
C LEU A 73 -7.67 24.60 2.82
N THR A 74 -7.26 23.34 2.64
CA THR A 74 -6.64 22.84 1.41
C THR A 74 -6.80 21.33 1.28
N ASN A 75 -6.68 20.83 0.05
CA ASN A 75 -6.58 19.42 -0.29
C ASN A 75 -5.14 19.12 -0.77
N PRO A 76 -4.32 18.40 0.00
CA PRO A 76 -3.02 17.95 -0.47
C PRO A 76 -3.18 16.90 -1.58
N SER A 77 -2.35 17.00 -2.61
CA SER A 77 -2.35 16.13 -3.79
C SER A 77 -0.92 15.65 -4.04
N HIS A 78 -0.74 14.33 -4.04
CA HIS A 78 0.56 13.65 -3.99
C HIS A 78 0.67 12.50 -5.01
N PRO A 79 0.41 12.73 -6.32
CA PRO A 79 0.45 11.64 -7.29
C PRO A 79 1.88 11.12 -7.49
N LEU A 80 1.98 9.81 -7.67
CA LEU A 80 3.24 9.09 -7.88
C LEU A 80 3.40 8.73 -9.36
N ILE A 81 4.54 9.09 -9.94
CA ILE A 81 4.88 8.83 -11.35
C ILE A 81 6.10 7.93 -11.40
N PHE A 82 5.93 6.72 -11.92
CA PHE A 82 7.02 5.75 -12.04
C PHE A 82 8.17 6.29 -12.91
N GLN A 83 9.41 6.07 -12.46
CA GLN A 83 10.63 6.53 -13.09
C GLN A 83 11.46 5.32 -13.55
N GLU A 84 11.16 4.80 -14.73
CA GLU A 84 11.81 3.61 -15.30
C GLU A 84 13.35 3.77 -15.36
N HIS A 85 13.83 4.92 -15.83
CA HIS A 85 15.27 5.20 -15.96
C HIS A 85 16.03 5.25 -14.63
N MET A 86 15.33 5.42 -13.49
CA MET A 86 15.92 5.39 -12.14
C MET A 86 15.71 4.05 -11.43
N SER A 87 14.93 3.14 -12.01
CA SER A 87 14.53 1.87 -11.39
C SER A 87 15.42 0.69 -11.74
N GLU A 88 16.62 0.94 -12.28
CA GLU A 88 17.65 -0.08 -12.56
C GLU A 88 17.14 -1.27 -13.40
N GLY A 89 16.16 -1.03 -14.28
CA GLY A 89 15.55 -2.05 -15.14
C GLY A 89 14.43 -2.87 -14.49
N ASN A 90 14.14 -2.64 -13.19
CA ASN A 90 12.97 -3.20 -12.53
C ASN A 90 11.69 -2.59 -13.11
N LYS A 91 10.63 -3.38 -13.18
CA LYS A 91 9.34 -2.99 -13.77
C LYS A 91 8.20 -3.24 -12.82
N GLU A 92 7.21 -2.35 -12.87
CA GLU A 92 5.98 -2.46 -12.07
C GLU A 92 5.26 -3.81 -12.21
N ASP A 93 5.43 -4.53 -13.33
CA ASP A 93 4.86 -5.84 -13.61
C ASP A 93 5.73 -7.03 -13.19
N ASP A 94 6.90 -6.80 -12.56
CA ASP A 94 7.76 -7.86 -12.02
C ASP A 94 7.01 -8.68 -10.96
N ILE A 95 7.06 -10.01 -11.09
CA ILE A 95 6.27 -10.95 -10.27
C ILE A 95 7.14 -11.55 -9.16
N PHE A 96 6.68 -11.45 -7.92
CA PHE A 96 7.33 -12.01 -6.74
C PHE A 96 6.38 -12.84 -5.90
N PHE A 97 6.94 -13.70 -5.05
CA PHE A 97 6.18 -14.29 -3.95
C PHE A 97 6.16 -13.32 -2.78
N LEU A 98 5.00 -12.75 -2.50
CA LEU A 98 4.79 -11.72 -1.49
C LEU A 98 3.70 -12.16 -0.49
N PRO A 99 3.66 -11.57 0.71
CA PRO A 99 2.63 -11.87 1.69
C PRO A 99 1.23 -11.48 1.18
N ASN A 100 0.25 -12.38 1.32
CA ASN A 100 -1.15 -12.02 1.13
C ASN A 100 -1.63 -11.19 2.33
N ILE A 101 -1.42 -9.87 2.27
CA ILE A 101 -1.68 -8.94 3.38
C ILE A 101 -3.14 -9.01 3.82
N ALA A 102 -4.08 -9.12 2.89
CA ALA A 102 -5.51 -9.19 3.19
C ALA A 102 -5.84 -10.44 4.02
N LEU A 103 -5.39 -11.63 3.57
CA LEU A 103 -5.59 -12.88 4.30
C LEU A 103 -4.97 -12.83 5.69
N LEU A 104 -3.71 -12.39 5.78
CA LEU A 104 -2.98 -12.32 7.05
C LEU A 104 -3.65 -11.35 8.03
N SER A 105 -4.18 -10.22 7.52
CA SER A 105 -4.93 -9.25 8.32
C SER A 105 -6.23 -9.85 8.85
N ILE A 106 -7.05 -10.47 7.99
CA ILE A 106 -8.29 -11.13 8.41
C ILE A 106 -8.01 -12.26 9.40
N ALA A 107 -6.99 -13.07 9.16
CA ALA A 107 -6.58 -14.15 10.04
C ALA A 107 -6.15 -13.63 11.42
N GLN A 108 -5.36 -12.54 11.47
CA GLN A 108 -4.93 -11.90 12.71
C GLN A 108 -6.13 -11.41 13.53
N VAL A 109 -7.14 -10.85 12.88
CA VAL A 109 -8.37 -10.37 13.52
C VAL A 109 -9.18 -11.54 14.06
N ALA A 110 -9.50 -12.51 13.19
CA ALA A 110 -10.24 -13.69 13.56
C ALA A 110 -9.56 -14.51 14.68
N SER A 111 -8.23 -14.48 14.75
CA SER A 111 -7.45 -15.15 15.80
C SER A 111 -7.75 -14.67 17.23
N LYS A 112 -8.39 -13.51 17.39
CA LYS A 112 -8.81 -12.97 18.69
C LYS A 112 -10.21 -13.40 19.09
N HIS A 113 -11.00 -13.93 18.17
CA HIS A 113 -12.39 -14.35 18.41
C HIS A 113 -12.51 -15.83 18.77
N SER A 114 -13.70 -16.27 19.21
CA SER A 114 -13.97 -17.65 19.60
C SER A 114 -13.81 -18.62 18.43
N TYR A 115 -13.62 -19.91 18.74
CA TYR A 115 -13.47 -20.96 17.72
C TYR A 115 -14.63 -20.98 16.70
N LEU A 116 -15.87 -20.77 17.16
CA LEU A 116 -17.06 -20.73 16.30
C LEU A 116 -17.00 -19.59 15.27
N PHE A 117 -16.39 -18.46 15.63
CA PHE A 117 -16.19 -17.33 14.71
C PHE A 117 -15.12 -17.65 13.64
N ARG A 118 -14.11 -18.46 13.98
CA ARG A 118 -13.03 -18.84 13.06
C ARG A 118 -13.43 -19.96 12.09
N LEU A 119 -14.38 -20.80 12.47
CA LEU A 119 -14.80 -21.97 11.68
C LEU A 119 -15.18 -21.62 10.22
N PRO A 120 -16.12 -20.68 9.95
CA PRO A 120 -16.50 -20.37 8.57
C PRO A 120 -15.34 -19.80 7.75
N LEU A 121 -14.52 -18.93 8.35
CA LEU A 121 -13.32 -18.39 7.70
C LEU A 121 -12.33 -19.50 7.32
N ASN A 122 -12.04 -20.42 8.24
CA ASN A 122 -11.13 -21.54 8.00
C ASN A 122 -11.65 -22.47 6.89
N LEU A 123 -12.96 -22.72 6.83
CA LEU A 123 -13.58 -23.51 5.77
C LEU A 123 -13.41 -22.85 4.40
N LEU A 124 -13.65 -21.54 4.33
CA LEU A 124 -13.51 -20.78 3.10
C LEU A 124 -12.07 -20.70 2.61
N ILE A 125 -11.10 -20.41 3.50
CA ILE A 125 -9.68 -20.41 3.14
C ILE A 125 -9.27 -21.77 2.56
N ARG A 126 -9.72 -22.87 3.18
CA ARG A 126 -9.45 -24.23 2.69
C ARG A 126 -10.10 -24.53 1.34
N GLN A 127 -11.35 -24.11 1.12
CA GLN A 127 -12.05 -24.35 -0.14
C GLN A 127 -11.49 -23.53 -1.29
N THR A 128 -11.18 -22.26 -1.04
CA THR A 128 -10.64 -21.32 -2.04
C THR A 128 -9.15 -21.54 -2.30
N LYS A 129 -8.47 -22.34 -1.46
CA LYS A 129 -7.02 -22.60 -1.53
C LYS A 129 -6.19 -21.32 -1.51
N ILE A 130 -6.67 -20.29 -0.80
CA ILE A 130 -5.94 -19.04 -0.62
C ILE A 130 -4.75 -19.32 0.30
N LEU A 131 -3.57 -18.83 -0.10
CA LEU A 131 -2.31 -19.08 0.59
C LEU A 131 -1.79 -17.80 1.28
N PRO A 132 -1.04 -17.93 2.38
CA PRO A 132 -0.47 -16.78 3.08
C PRO A 132 0.64 -16.06 2.29
N LEU A 133 1.23 -16.75 1.29
CA LEU A 133 2.14 -16.18 0.31
C LEU A 133 1.53 -16.43 -1.08
N GLU A 134 1.53 -15.42 -1.93
CA GLU A 134 1.01 -15.53 -3.29
C GLU A 134 1.88 -14.76 -4.29
N LYS A 135 1.73 -15.10 -5.57
CA LYS A 135 2.42 -14.39 -6.65
C LYS A 135 1.68 -13.10 -6.96
N GLN A 136 2.39 -11.98 -6.92
CA GLN A 136 1.85 -10.66 -7.23
C GLN A 136 2.87 -9.85 -8.00
N THR A 137 2.40 -8.94 -8.84
CA THR A 137 3.28 -7.92 -9.42
C THR A 137 3.70 -6.91 -8.34
N ALA A 138 4.85 -6.28 -8.53
CA ALA A 138 5.32 -5.19 -7.67
C ALA A 138 4.24 -4.09 -7.52
N LYS A 139 3.60 -3.70 -8.62
CA LYS A 139 2.53 -2.70 -8.64
C LYS A 139 1.32 -3.10 -7.83
N GLN A 140 0.83 -4.33 -8.01
CA GLN A 140 -0.34 -4.83 -7.29
C GLN A 140 -0.08 -4.85 -5.78
N PHE A 141 1.12 -5.22 -5.36
CA PHE A 141 1.48 -5.22 -3.94
C PHE A 141 1.60 -3.80 -3.37
N MET A 142 2.15 -2.86 -4.15
CA MET A 142 2.35 -1.46 -3.74
C MET A 142 1.06 -0.65 -3.70
N PHE A 143 0.27 -0.67 -4.78
CA PHE A 143 -0.92 0.17 -4.96
C PHE A 143 -2.24 -0.59 -4.78
N GLY A 144 -2.14 -1.86 -4.41
CA GLY A 144 -3.29 -2.72 -4.24
C GLY A 144 -3.80 -3.30 -5.55
N TYR A 145 -4.70 -4.26 -5.38
CA TYR A 145 -5.36 -4.99 -6.43
C TYR A 145 -6.74 -5.36 -5.93
N GLU A 146 -7.69 -5.47 -6.86
CA GLU A 146 -9.01 -6.00 -6.51
C GLU A 146 -8.86 -7.49 -6.17
N THR A 147 -9.36 -7.89 -5.00
CA THR A 147 -9.23 -9.27 -4.52
C THR A 147 -10.60 -9.83 -4.23
N THR A 148 -10.80 -11.13 -4.42
CA THR A 148 -12.00 -11.84 -3.95
C THR A 148 -12.12 -11.81 -2.41
N LEU A 149 -11.05 -11.42 -1.69
CA LEU A 149 -11.00 -11.29 -0.24
C LEU A 149 -11.66 -10.00 0.28
N THR A 150 -11.81 -8.95 -0.52
CA THR A 150 -12.58 -7.76 -0.11
C THR A 150 -14.06 -8.10 0.08
N THR A 151 -14.60 -8.97 -0.79
CA THR A 151 -15.95 -9.53 -0.65
C THR A 151 -16.08 -10.38 0.62
N LEU A 152 -15.03 -11.14 0.97
CA LEU A 152 -15.00 -11.98 2.17
C LEU A 152 -14.92 -11.13 3.45
N GLY A 153 -14.07 -10.11 3.48
CA GLY A 153 -13.96 -9.16 4.59
C GLY A 153 -15.30 -8.49 4.89
N ASN A 154 -15.98 -7.97 3.86
CA ASN A 154 -17.29 -7.31 4.00
C ASN A 154 -18.39 -8.26 4.50
N THR A 155 -18.31 -9.56 4.18
CA THR A 155 -19.30 -10.57 4.60
C THR A 155 -19.11 -11.01 6.06
N PHE A 156 -17.86 -11.18 6.51
CA PHE A 156 -17.57 -11.72 7.85
C PHE A 156 -17.25 -10.65 8.90
N LEU A 157 -16.84 -9.46 8.46
CA LEU A 157 -16.49 -8.35 9.31
C LEU A 157 -17.15 -7.06 8.78
N PRO A 158 -18.49 -6.95 8.86
CA PRO A 158 -19.18 -5.73 8.48
C PRO A 158 -18.63 -4.55 9.30
N ASN A 159 -18.26 -3.47 8.61
CA ASN A 159 -17.57 -2.27 9.14
C ASN A 159 -16.09 -2.42 9.54
N TRP A 160 -15.41 -3.52 9.20
CA TRP A 160 -13.96 -3.67 9.49
C TRP A 160 -13.06 -3.12 8.38
N ILE A 161 -13.50 -3.18 7.12
CA ILE A 161 -12.71 -2.74 5.97
C ILE A 161 -13.52 -1.67 5.23
N THR A 162 -13.11 -0.42 5.35
CA THR A 162 -13.60 0.70 4.50
C THR A 162 -12.71 0.91 3.27
N PHE A 163 -11.77 -0.01 2.99
CA PHE A 163 -10.83 0.11 1.89
C PHE A 163 -11.12 -0.95 0.82
N ASP A 164 -11.51 -0.50 -0.38
CA ASP A 164 -11.76 -1.38 -1.53
C ASP A 164 -10.47 -2.00 -2.11
N LYS A 165 -9.29 -1.52 -1.67
CA LYS A 165 -7.96 -1.99 -2.07
C LYS A 165 -7.01 -2.07 -0.88
N VAL A 166 -6.07 -3.02 -0.94
CA VAL A 166 -4.98 -3.18 0.04
C VAL A 166 -3.65 -2.97 -0.68
N GLY A 167 -3.21 -1.72 -0.76
CA GLY A 167 -1.88 -1.33 -1.24
C GLY A 167 -1.06 -0.71 -0.11
N LEU A 168 0.23 -1.05 -0.01
CA LEU A 168 1.11 -0.51 1.03
C LEU A 168 1.34 1.01 0.93
N ILE A 169 1.21 1.56 -0.28
CA ILE A 169 1.45 2.98 -0.56
C ILE A 169 0.28 3.63 -1.30
N ASP A 170 -0.89 2.98 -1.30
CA ASP A 170 -2.13 3.57 -1.81
C ASP A 170 -2.53 4.71 -0.84
N ARG A 171 -2.70 5.93 -1.34
CA ARG A 171 -2.92 7.16 -0.56
C ARG A 171 -4.20 7.86 -0.98
#